data_AF-D6PLM8-F1
#
_entry.id   AF-D6PLM8-F1
#
_cell.length_a   1.000
_cell.length_b   1.000
_cell.length_c   1.000
_cell.angle_alpha   90.00
_cell.angle_beta   90.00
_cell.angle_gamma   90.00
#
_symmetry.space_group_name_H-M   'P 1'
#
loop_
_entity.id
_entity.type
_entity.pdbx_description
1 polymer ?
#
loop_
_entity_poly.entity_id
_entity_poly.type
_entity_poly.pdbx_seq_one_letter_code
_entity_poly.pdbx_strand_id
1 'polypeptide(L)'
;MGHRVGKDGCGETVPAYTVDRLGELFKQRKFEIIKMDIEGAEQEVVMSENSLLKKADHVIIEIHNDRIDEQPIIDRLATIFPKAIKVKQRKSTKPIYIFSAYSF
;
A
#
# COMPACT_ATOMS: atom_id res chain seq x y z
N MET A 1 -2.78 -13.46 14.45
CA MET A 1 -4.24 -13.39 14.21
C MET A 1 -4.44 -12.93 12.76
N GLY A 2 -5.27 -13.62 11.97
CA GLY A 2 -5.49 -13.27 10.57
C GLY A 2 -6.56 -12.17 10.42
N HIS A 3 -6.35 -11.24 9.51
CA HIS A 3 -7.38 -10.27 9.08
C HIS A 3 -8.27 -10.91 8.02
N ARG A 4 -9.60 -10.73 8.14
CA ARG A 4 -10.59 -11.31 7.22
C ARG A 4 -10.97 -10.28 6.17
N VAL A 5 -10.76 -10.59 4.90
CA VAL A 5 -11.20 -9.78 3.75
C VAL A 5 -12.42 -10.48 3.15
N GLY A 6 -13.63 -10.07 3.56
CA GLY A 6 -14.93 -10.65 3.11
C GLY A 6 -15.81 -11.18 4.25
N LYS A 7 -17.13 -10.96 4.17
CA LYS A 7 -18.15 -11.41 5.15
C LYS A 7 -18.98 -12.60 4.66
N ASP A 8 -18.69 -13.09 3.46
CA ASP A 8 -19.61 -13.80 2.58
C ASP A 8 -19.68 -15.32 2.84
N GLY A 9 -19.09 -15.79 3.96
CA GLY A 9 -19.17 -17.19 4.40
C GLY A 9 -18.35 -18.21 3.59
N CYS A 10 -17.91 -17.87 2.37
CA CYS A 10 -17.09 -18.72 1.49
C CYS A 10 -15.63 -18.25 1.42
N GLY A 11 -14.99 -18.06 2.57
CA GLY A 11 -13.60 -17.61 2.66
C GLY A 11 -12.68 -18.72 3.14
N GLU A 12 -11.51 -18.87 2.51
CA GLU A 12 -10.42 -19.67 3.07
C GLU A 12 -9.54 -18.79 3.98
N THR A 13 -8.90 -19.42 4.96
CA THR A 13 -7.91 -18.72 5.80
C THR A 13 -6.57 -18.76 5.08
N VAL A 14 -6.05 -17.59 4.73
CA VAL A 14 -4.70 -17.44 4.18
C VAL A 14 -3.76 -16.87 5.26
N PRO A 15 -2.49 -17.32 5.32
CA PRO A 15 -1.49 -16.68 6.17
C PRO A 15 -1.30 -15.21 5.77
N ALA A 16 -1.41 -14.31 6.73
CA ALA A 16 -1.08 -12.90 6.55
C ALA A 16 0.38 -12.64 6.94
N TYR A 17 1.07 -11.84 6.14
CA TYR A 17 2.44 -11.40 6.40
C TYR A 17 2.48 -9.87 6.45
N THR A 18 3.31 -9.34 7.35
CA THR A 18 3.67 -7.92 7.27
C THR A 18 4.54 -7.68 6.05
N VAL A 19 4.54 -6.46 5.54
CA VAL A 19 5.38 -6.07 4.40
C VAL A 19 6.86 -6.30 4.73
N ASP A 20 7.29 -5.98 5.95
CA ASP A 20 8.66 -6.24 6.39
C ASP A 20 9.03 -7.73 6.38
N ARG A 21 8.10 -8.62 6.79
CA ARG A 21 8.32 -10.06 6.73
C ARG A 21 8.45 -10.57 5.29
N LEU A 22 7.73 -9.97 4.34
CA LEU A 22 7.92 -10.28 2.92
C LEU A 22 9.34 -9.91 2.46
N GLY A 23 9.85 -8.73 2.87
CA GLY A 23 11.22 -8.31 2.59
C GLY A 23 12.27 -9.33 3.07
N GLU A 24 12.10 -9.86 4.29
CA GLU A 24 12.95 -10.92 4.84
C GLU A 24 12.88 -12.22 4.02
N LEU A 25 11.67 -12.67 3.68
CA LEU A 25 11.44 -13.92 2.95
C LEU A 25 12.09 -13.91 1.57
N PHE A 26 11.99 -12.77 0.86
CA PHE A 26 12.62 -12.61 -0.46
C PHE A 26 14.10 -12.21 -0.39
N LYS A 27 14.66 -12.05 0.83
CA LYS A 27 16.02 -11.54 1.07
C LYS A 27 16.29 -10.22 0.35
N GLN A 28 15.24 -9.41 0.17
CA GLN A 28 15.31 -8.15 -0.54
C GLN A 28 15.56 -7.01 0.43
N ARG A 29 16.60 -6.23 0.14
CA ARG A 29 16.97 -5.06 0.94
C ARG A 29 16.39 -3.76 0.40
N LYS A 30 15.89 -3.77 -0.83
CA LYS A 30 15.35 -2.61 -1.55
C LYS A 30 14.36 -3.10 -2.60
N PHE A 31 13.32 -2.30 -2.88
CA PHE A 31 12.44 -2.50 -4.02
C PHE A 31 12.46 -1.25 -4.88
N GLU A 32 12.59 -1.39 -6.20
CA GLU A 32 12.46 -0.24 -7.09
C GLU A 32 11.00 0.22 -7.14
N ILE A 33 10.06 -0.73 -7.18
CA ILE A 33 8.63 -0.45 -7.24
C ILE A 33 7.89 -1.39 -6.30
N ILE A 34 7.00 -0.83 -5.50
CA ILE A 34 5.97 -1.58 -4.77
C ILE A 34 4.61 -1.19 -5.36
N LYS A 35 3.83 -2.18 -5.81
CA LYS A 35 2.40 -2.01 -6.13
C LYS A 35 1.57 -2.50 -4.94
N MET A 36 0.65 -1.68 -4.44
CA MET A 36 -0.27 -1.99 -3.35
C MET A 36 -1.72 -1.86 -3.82
N ASP A 37 -2.47 -2.94 -3.63
CA ASP A 37 -3.84 -3.12 -4.07
C ASP A 37 -4.42 -4.24 -3.19
N ILE A 38 -4.91 -3.88 -2.00
CA ILE A 38 -5.16 -4.81 -0.89
C ILE A 38 -6.55 -4.65 -0.26
N GLU A 39 -7.53 -4.31 -1.10
CA GLU A 39 -8.97 -4.45 -0.82
C GLU A 39 -9.40 -3.86 0.55
N GLY A 40 -8.92 -2.66 0.89
CA GLY A 40 -9.28 -1.93 2.11
C GLY A 40 -8.29 -2.05 3.26
N ALA A 41 -7.26 -2.89 3.14
CA ALA A 41 -6.19 -3.00 4.13
C ALA A 41 -5.08 -1.94 3.95
N GLU A 42 -5.21 -1.03 2.99
CA GLU A 42 -4.17 -0.03 2.66
C GLU A 42 -3.80 0.82 3.86
N GLN A 43 -4.79 1.28 4.63
CA GLN A 43 -4.54 2.13 5.79
C GLN A 43 -3.77 1.39 6.88
N GLU A 44 -4.13 0.14 7.19
CA GLU A 44 -3.42 -0.67 8.19
C GLU A 44 -1.97 -0.93 7.78
N VAL A 45 -1.76 -1.26 6.49
CA VAL A 45 -0.42 -1.49 5.96
C VAL A 45 0.39 -0.19 5.93
N VAL A 46 -0.17 0.95 5.54
CA VAL A 46 0.61 2.21 5.46
C VAL A 46 0.92 2.79 6.85
N MET A 47 0.00 2.61 7.81
CA MET A 47 0.14 3.17 9.17
C MET A 47 1.05 2.34 10.07
N SER A 48 1.23 1.05 9.78
CA SER A 48 2.20 0.24 10.52
C SER A 48 3.64 0.71 10.29
N GLU A 49 4.53 0.39 11.23
CA GLU A 49 5.96 0.64 11.06
C GLU A 49 6.52 -0.33 10.00
N ASN A 50 6.60 0.13 8.75
CA ASN A 50 7.16 -0.67 7.66
C ASN A 50 8.49 -0.08 7.20
N SER A 51 9.58 -0.72 7.58
CA SER A 51 10.91 -0.37 7.12
C SER A 51 11.06 -0.58 5.61
N LEU A 52 10.28 -1.48 5.01
CA LEU A 52 10.37 -1.79 3.60
C LEU A 52 9.76 -0.72 2.69
N LEU A 53 8.67 -0.05 3.11
CA LEU A 53 8.12 1.08 2.35
C LEU A 53 9.16 2.21 2.23
N LYS A 54 9.96 2.44 3.28
CA LYS A 54 11.06 3.43 3.27
C LYS A 54 12.24 3.03 2.37
N LYS A 55 12.30 1.77 1.94
CA LYS A 55 13.35 1.23 1.06
C LYS A 55 12.84 1.08 -0.38
N ALA A 56 11.64 1.58 -0.67
CA ALA A 56 11.11 1.61 -2.02
C ALA A 56 11.53 2.90 -2.74
N ASP A 57 11.88 2.82 -4.02
CA ASP A 57 12.05 4.04 -4.84
C ASP A 57 10.69 4.61 -5.22
N HIS A 58 9.73 3.74 -5.53
CA HIS A 58 8.37 4.11 -5.90
C HIS A 58 7.33 3.23 -5.22
N VAL A 59 6.21 3.85 -4.84
CA VAL A 59 5.01 3.16 -4.37
C VAL A 59 3.83 3.56 -5.25
N ILE A 60 3.19 2.58 -5.87
CA ILE A 60 1.94 2.75 -6.61
C ILE A 60 0.85 2.11 -5.77
N ILE A 61 -0.15 2.89 -5.37
CA ILE A 61 -1.21 2.43 -4.47
C ILE A 61 -2.58 2.75 -5.05
N GLU A 62 -3.45 1.73 -5.15
CA GLU A 62 -4.90 1.91 -5.36
C GLU A 62 -5.58 1.94 -4.00
N ILE A 63 -6.31 3.01 -3.69
CA ILE A 63 -7.00 3.17 -2.41
C ILE A 63 -8.48 2.81 -2.61
N HIS A 64 -8.95 1.86 -1.80
CA HIS A 64 -10.34 1.42 -1.76
C HIS A 64 -11.20 2.42 -0.96
N ASN A 65 -11.43 3.60 -1.53
CA ASN A 65 -12.08 4.74 -0.86
C ASN A 65 -13.56 4.52 -0.49
N ASP A 66 -14.16 3.41 -0.94
CA ASP A 66 -15.45 2.91 -0.47
C ASP A 66 -15.38 2.25 0.92
N ARG A 67 -14.17 1.93 1.39
CA ARG A 67 -13.92 1.24 2.67
C ARG A 67 -13.10 2.05 3.67
N ILE A 68 -12.22 2.93 3.18
CA ILE A 68 -11.24 3.66 4.00
C ILE A 68 -11.06 5.10 3.50
N ASP A 69 -10.58 5.98 4.39
CA ASP A 69 -10.23 7.36 4.03
C ASP A 69 -8.86 7.43 3.33
N GLU A 70 -8.77 8.16 2.21
CA GLU A 70 -7.54 8.31 1.46
C GLU A 70 -6.55 9.26 2.13
N GLN A 71 -7.03 10.27 2.87
CA GLN A 71 -6.17 11.36 3.35
C GLN A 71 -5.08 10.89 4.32
N PRO A 72 -5.37 10.05 5.34
CA PRO A 72 -4.34 9.57 6.25
C PRO A 72 -3.22 8.80 5.53
N ILE A 73 -3.59 7.98 4.54
CA ILE A 73 -2.62 7.22 3.74
C ILE A 73 -1.68 8.17 2.99
N ILE A 74 -2.25 9.19 2.34
CA ILE A 74 -1.50 10.19 1.58
C ILE A 74 -0.55 10.95 2.51
N ASP A 75 -1.05 11.44 3.63
CA ASP A 75 -0.25 12.20 4.61
C ASP A 75 0.92 11.36 5.13
N ARG A 76 0.67 10.10 5.47
CA ARG A 76 1.70 9.18 5.95
C ARG A 76 2.75 8.92 4.87
N LEU A 77 2.35 8.60 3.64
CA LEU A 77 3.29 8.33 2.55
C LEU A 77 4.06 9.58 2.14
N ALA A 78 3.47 10.78 2.24
CA ALA A 78 4.17 12.04 2.00
C ALA A 78 5.31 12.31 2.99
N THR A 79 5.29 11.71 4.19
CA THR A 79 6.44 11.77 5.12
C THR A 79 7.64 10.94 4.67
N ILE A 80 7.43 10.01 3.74
CA ILE A 80 8.46 9.08 3.24
C ILE A 80 8.90 9.49 1.83
N PHE A 81 7.93 9.91 1.00
CA PHE A 81 8.14 10.20 -0.41
C PHE A 81 7.92 11.69 -0.66
N PRO A 82 8.96 12.44 -1.08
CA PRO A 82 8.86 13.87 -1.33
C PRO A 82 7.92 14.23 -2.49
N LYS A 83 7.54 13.28 -3.34
CA LYS A 83 6.65 13.52 -4.50
C LYS A 83 5.51 12.52 -4.54
N ALA A 84 4.30 13.03 -4.78
CA ALA A 84 3.08 12.25 -4.96
C ALA A 84 2.29 12.75 -6.18
N ILE A 85 1.75 11.83 -6.97
CA ILE A 85 0.93 12.12 -8.15
C ILE A 85 -0.36 11.30 -8.07
N LYS A 86 -1.52 11.97 -8.06
CA LYS A 86 -2.80 11.31 -8.28
C LYS A 86 -2.97 11.03 -9.77
N VAL A 87 -3.13 9.76 -10.15
CA VAL A 87 -3.33 9.37 -11.55
C VAL A 87 -4.73 9.78 -12.00
N LYS A 88 -4.80 10.62 -13.05
CA LYS A 88 -6.05 11.14 -13.62
C LYS A 88 -6.46 10.36 -14.88
N GLN A 89 -7.66 10.63 -15.40
CA GLN A 89 -8.17 10.10 -16.68
C GLN A 89 -8.28 8.56 -16.73
N ARG A 90 -8.81 7.96 -15.66
CA ARG A 90 -9.12 6.52 -15.59
C ARG A 90 -10.62 6.27 -15.72
N LYS A 91 -10.99 5.05 -16.13
CA LYS A 91 -12.37 4.55 -16.10
C LYS A 91 -12.81 4.05 -14.72
N SER A 92 -11.85 3.71 -13.84
CA SER A 92 -12.12 3.29 -12.46
C SER A 92 -12.31 4.50 -11.55
N THR A 93 -13.24 4.38 -10.59
CA THR A 93 -13.50 5.38 -9.55
C THR A 93 -12.54 5.29 -8.36
N LYS A 94 -11.85 4.15 -8.19
CA LYS A 94 -10.86 3.96 -7.12
C LYS A 94 -9.63 4.82 -7.41
N PRO A 95 -9.23 5.73 -6.51
CA PRO A 95 -8.07 6.60 -6.72
C PRO A 95 -6.77 5.79 -6.72
N ILE A 96 -5.87 6.12 -7.66
CA ILE A 96 -4.49 5.63 -7.68
C ILE A 96 -3.53 6.78 -7.44
N TYR A 97 -2.53 6.55 -6.61
CA TYR A 97 -1.43 7.45 -6.38
C TYR A 97 -0.09 6.79 -6.73
N ILE A 98 0.84 7.60 -7.22
CA ILE A 98 2.24 7.26 -7.41
C ILE A 98 3.05 8.13 -6.46
N PHE A 99 3.78 7.51 -5.54
CA PHE A 99 4.73 8.15 -4.65
C PHE A 99 6.16 7.83 -5.11
N SER A 100 7.06 8.81 -5.01
CA SER A 100 8.44 8.70 -5.49
C SER A 100 9.43 9.27 -4.48
N ALA A 101 10.52 8.54 -4.25
CA ALA A 101 11.67 8.98 -3.45
C ALA A 101 12.49 10.05 -4.18
N TYR A 102 12.35 10.15 -5.50
CA TYR A 102 13.07 11.10 -6.35
C TYR A 102 12.20 12.30 -6.75
N SER A 103 12.83 13.47 -6.80
CA SER A 103 12.30 14.67 -7.44
C SER A 103 12.60 14.62 -8.94
N PHE A 104 11.56 14.73 -9.78
CA PHE A 104 11.69 15.00 -11.23
C PHE A 104 11.56 16.49 -11.49
#